data_AF-A0A7X2H147-F1
#
_entry.id   AF-A0A7X2H147-F1
#
_cell.length_a   1.000
_cell.length_b   1.000
_cell.length_c   1.000
_cell.angle_alpha   90.00
_cell.angle_beta   90.00
_cell.angle_gamma   90.00
#
_symmetry.space_group_name_H-M   'P 1'
#
loop_
_entity.id
_entity.type
_entity.pdbx_description
1 polymer ?
#
loop_
_entity_poly.entity_id
_entity_poly.type
_entity_poly.pdbx_seq_one_letter_code
_entity_poly.pdbx_strand_id
1 'polypeptide(L)'
;MTYSQRSTSASAASDISYLEYQIKATQEEIDQTKSVAEGYESMLNALQTSPGYDPEVHSEEEGHLLELLAGKQAWIDAANKRITELETELDKLDE
;
A
#
# COMPACT_ATOMS: atom_id res chain seq x y z
N MET A 1 40.67 -28.33 -13.51
CA MET A 1 39.72 -27.78 -12.51
C MET A 1 39.05 -26.58 -13.14
N THR A 2 37.86 -26.76 -13.72
CA THR A 2 37.06 -25.66 -14.26
C THR A 2 36.10 -25.22 -13.18
N TYR A 3 36.32 -24.02 -12.65
CA TYR A 3 35.48 -23.40 -11.62
C TYR A 3 34.06 -23.19 -12.14
N SER A 4 33.08 -23.69 -11.40
CA SER A 4 31.66 -23.44 -11.58
C SER A 4 31.35 -21.95 -11.44
N GLN A 5 31.22 -21.23 -12.56
CA GLN A 5 30.67 -19.87 -12.60
C GLN A 5 29.14 -19.83 -12.68
N ARG A 6 28.45 -20.89 -12.25
CA ARG A 6 26.98 -21.01 -12.36
C ARG A 6 26.20 -20.46 -11.15
N SER A 7 26.88 -19.98 -10.11
CA SER A 7 26.23 -19.62 -8.83
C SER A 7 25.75 -18.17 -8.75
N THR A 8 26.46 -17.19 -9.30
CA THR A 8 26.10 -15.78 -9.09
C THR A 8 24.83 -15.39 -9.85
N SER A 9 24.69 -15.84 -11.09
CA SER A 9 23.52 -15.54 -11.93
C SER A 9 22.24 -16.26 -11.47
N ALA A 10 22.36 -17.48 -10.94
CA ALA A 10 21.22 -18.23 -10.41
C ALA A 10 20.72 -17.66 -9.07
N SER A 11 21.64 -17.15 -8.22
CA SER A 11 21.29 -16.45 -6.99
C SER A 11 20.63 -15.10 -7.27
N ALA A 12 21.21 -14.28 -8.15
CA ALA A 12 20.62 -12.99 -8.53
C ALA A 12 19.21 -13.14 -9.14
N ALA A 13 19.00 -14.13 -10.01
CA ALA A 13 17.67 -14.41 -10.58
C ALA A 13 16.62 -14.78 -9.51
N SER A 14 17.03 -15.46 -8.44
CA SER A 14 16.12 -15.82 -7.34
C SER A 14 15.76 -14.60 -6.48
N ASP A 15 16.73 -13.71 -6.25
CA ASP A 15 16.54 -12.48 -5.49
C ASP A 15 15.64 -11.48 -6.26
N ILE A 16 15.83 -11.35 -7.58
CA ILE A 16 14.97 -10.53 -8.45
C ILE A 16 13.51 -11.01 -8.39
N SER A 17 13.25 -12.31 -8.65
CA SER A 17 11.87 -12.84 -8.62
C SER A 17 11.21 -12.68 -7.24
N TYR A 18 11.98 -12.70 -6.16
CA TYR A 18 11.46 -12.47 -4.82
C TYR A 18 11.06 -11.01 -4.59
N LEU A 19 11.86 -10.05 -5.08
CA LEU A 19 11.53 -8.62 -5.01
C LEU A 19 10.31 -8.29 -5.86
N GLU A 20 10.22 -8.81 -7.09
CA GLU A 20 9.04 -8.65 -7.96
C GLU A 20 7.77 -9.16 -7.29
N TYR A 21 7.86 -10.33 -6.63
CA TYR A 21 6.75 -10.88 -5.86
C TYR A 21 6.32 -9.95 -4.71
N GLN A 22 7.28 -9.41 -3.95
CA GLN A 22 6.96 -8.48 -2.86
C GLN A 22 6.30 -7.19 -3.37
N ILE A 23 6.83 -6.60 -4.45
CA ILE A 23 6.24 -5.40 -5.06
C ILE A 23 4.78 -5.67 -5.43
N LYS A 24 4.52 -6.78 -6.13
CA LYS A 24 3.16 -7.15 -6.55
C LYS A 24 2.24 -7.41 -5.35
N ALA A 25 2.72 -8.10 -4.32
CA ALA A 25 1.94 -8.36 -3.12
C ALA A 25 1.57 -7.05 -2.41
N THR A 26 2.53 -6.14 -2.24
CA THR A 26 2.28 -4.83 -1.62
C THR A 26 1.32 -3.96 -2.47
N GLN A 27 1.42 -4.02 -3.80
CA GLN A 27 0.44 -3.35 -4.68
C GLN A 27 -0.99 -3.88 -4.48
N GLU A 28 -1.15 -5.21 -4.36
CA GLU A 28 -2.45 -5.82 -4.10
C GLU A 28 -3.02 -5.40 -2.73
N GLU A 29 -2.18 -5.34 -1.69
CA GLU A 29 -2.60 -4.85 -0.37
C GLU A 29 -2.99 -3.36 -0.39
N ILE A 30 -2.32 -2.54 -1.22
CA ILE A 30 -2.70 -1.14 -1.47
C ILE A 30 -4.09 -1.05 -2.09
N ASP A 31 -4.36 -1.84 -3.13
CA ASP A 31 -5.65 -1.81 -3.80
C ASP A 31 -6.79 -2.27 -2.89
N GLN A 32 -6.55 -3.29 -2.07
CA GLN A 32 -7.49 -3.71 -1.03
C GLN A 32 -7.74 -2.59 -0.01
N THR A 33 -6.69 -1.92 0.44
CA THR A 33 -6.81 -0.83 1.42
C THR A 33 -7.55 0.38 0.86
N LYS A 34 -7.33 0.71 -0.41
CA LYS A 34 -8.10 1.75 -1.12
C LYS A 34 -9.58 1.40 -1.18
N SER A 35 -9.92 0.16 -1.53
CA SER A 35 -11.32 -0.29 -1.55
C SER A 35 -12.00 -0.15 -0.18
N VAL A 36 -11.27 -0.44 0.91
CA VAL A 36 -11.78 -0.22 2.27
C VAL A 36 -11.95 1.27 2.58
N ALA A 37 -11.00 2.11 2.17
CA ALA A 37 -11.09 3.56 2.35
C ALA A 37 -12.29 4.16 1.61
N GLU A 38 -12.53 3.77 0.35
CA GLU A 38 -13.72 4.16 -0.43
C GLU A 38 -15.04 3.81 0.29
N GLY A 39 -15.06 2.68 1.01
CA GLY A 39 -16.17 2.30 1.87
C GLY A 39 -16.41 3.30 3.00
N TYR A 40 -15.35 3.71 3.70
CA TYR A 40 -15.44 4.72 4.75
C TYR A 40 -15.81 6.11 4.22
N GLU A 41 -15.27 6.51 3.07
CA GLU A 41 -15.66 7.77 2.39
C GLU A 41 -17.14 7.75 2.02
N SER A 42 -17.66 6.61 1.55
CA SER A 42 -19.08 6.45 1.24
C SER A 42 -19.96 6.58 2.49
N MET A 43 -19.54 6.00 3.62
CA MET A 43 -20.24 6.14 4.90
C MET A 43 -20.22 7.59 5.39
N LEU A 44 -19.07 8.26 5.28
CA LEU A 44 -18.91 9.66 5.66
C LEU A 44 -19.81 10.56 4.81
N ASN A 45 -19.83 10.37 3.49
CA ASN A 45 -20.72 11.10 2.60
C ASN A 45 -22.21 10.85 2.92
N ALA A 46 -22.57 9.62 3.29
CA ALA A 46 -23.95 9.31 3.71
C ALA A 46 -24.35 10.05 5.00
N LEU A 47 -23.43 10.17 5.97
CA LEU A 47 -23.66 10.97 7.18
C LEU A 47 -23.82 12.45 6.85
N GLN A 48 -22.94 13.00 6.00
CA GLN A 48 -22.94 14.41 5.62
C GLN A 48 -24.15 14.83 4.77
N THR A 49 -24.79 13.87 4.09
CA THR A 49 -26.00 14.09 3.30
C THR A 49 -27.29 13.75 4.05
N SER A 50 -27.19 13.26 5.30
CA SER A 50 -28.33 12.88 6.12
C SER A 50 -29.13 14.11 6.59
N PRO A 51 -30.47 14.04 6.64
CA PRO A 51 -31.31 15.09 7.22
C PRO A 51 -30.94 15.33 8.69
N GLY A 52 -30.61 16.57 9.04
CA GLY A 52 -30.18 16.93 10.40
C GLY A 52 -28.67 16.82 10.63
N TYR A 53 -27.88 16.57 9.58
CA TYR A 53 -26.44 16.79 9.62
C TYR A 53 -26.14 18.27 9.86
N ASP A 54 -25.28 18.53 10.85
CA ASP A 54 -24.76 19.85 11.16
C ASP A 54 -23.23 19.82 10.98
N PRO A 55 -22.68 20.52 9.96
CA PRO A 55 -21.24 20.52 9.69
C PRO A 55 -20.40 21.19 10.78
N GLU A 56 -21.02 21.96 11.68
CA GLU A 56 -20.30 22.55 12.83
C GLU A 56 -20.21 21.56 14.01
N VAL A 57 -21.05 20.52 14.00
CA VAL A 57 -21.12 19.50 15.06
C VAL A 57 -20.66 18.17 14.48
N HIS A 58 -19.33 18.00 14.45
CA HIS A 58 -18.75 16.69 14.11
C HIS A 58 -19.22 15.64 15.12
N SER A 59 -19.97 14.66 14.61
CA SER A 59 -20.37 13.52 15.41
C SER A 59 -19.13 12.67 15.73
N GLU A 60 -19.20 11.91 16.82
CA GLU A 60 -18.15 10.95 17.17
C GLU A 60 -17.95 9.93 16.05
N GLU A 61 -19.03 9.56 15.34
CA GLU A 61 -19.00 8.65 14.19
C GLU A 61 -18.24 9.25 13.00
N GLU A 62 -18.48 10.53 12.67
CA GLU A 62 -17.74 11.22 11.61
C GLU A 62 -16.25 11.35 11.96
N GLY A 63 -15.94 11.74 13.20
CA GLY A 63 -14.57 11.83 13.69
C GLY A 63 -13.82 10.50 13.59
N HIS A 64 -14.47 9.40 13.98
CA HIS A 64 -13.90 8.07 13.89
C HIS A 64 -13.66 7.61 12.44
N LEU A 65 -14.58 7.91 11.51
CA LEU A 65 -14.40 7.61 10.09
C LEU A 65 -13.24 8.42 9.48
N LEU A 66 -13.10 9.69 9.84
CA LEU A 66 -11.98 10.54 9.42
C LEU A 66 -10.64 10.01 9.95
N GLU A 67 -10.59 9.57 11.21
CA GLU A 67 -9.40 8.96 11.79
C GLU A 67 -9.02 7.65 11.07
N LEU A 68 -9.99 6.79 10.78
CA LEU A 68 -9.78 5.57 10.01
C LEU A 68 -9.24 5.88 8.61
N LEU A 69 -9.82 6.85 7.92
CA LEU A 69 -9.36 7.28 6.59
C LEU A 69 -7.92 7.82 6.63
N ALA A 70 -7.61 8.68 7.60
CA ALA A 70 -6.26 9.19 7.80
C ALA A 70 -5.25 8.05 8.07
N GLY A 71 -5.64 7.07 8.89
CA GLY A 71 -4.83 5.88 9.15
C GLY A 71 -4.60 5.02 7.91
N LYS A 72 -5.64 4.81 7.08
CA LYS A 72 -5.50 4.09 5.81
C LYS A 72 -4.60 4.83 4.82
N GLN A 73 -4.76 6.15 4.71
CA GLN A 73 -3.92 6.97 3.84
C GLN A 73 -2.45 6.91 4.26
N ALA A 74 -2.17 7.05 5.56
CA ALA A 74 -0.80 6.94 6.08
C ALA A 74 -0.18 5.56 5.81
N TRP A 75 -0.97 4.49 5.91
CA TRP A 75 -0.52 3.14 5.57
C TRP A 75 -0.23 3.01 4.06
N ILE A 76 -1.09 3.55 3.19
CA ILE A 76 -0.87 3.55 1.73
C ILE A 76 0.42 4.30 1.38
N ASP A 77 0.66 5.46 1.99
CA ASP A 77 1.88 6.25 1.76
C ASP A 77 3.14 5.48 2.17
N ALA A 78 3.10 4.79 3.32
CA ALA A 78 4.18 3.93 3.77
C ALA A 78 4.42 2.74 2.83
N ALA A 79 3.35 2.11 2.35
CA ALA A 79 3.42 0.99 1.41
C ALA A 79 3.99 1.41 0.05
N ASN A 80 3.57 2.58 -0.47
CA ASN A 80 4.15 3.16 -1.69
C ASN A 80 5.65 3.43 -1.54
N LYS A 81 6.06 4.00 -0.40
CA LYS A 81 7.49 4.18 -0.12
C LYS A 81 8.24 2.85 -0.12
N ARG A 82 7.65 1.79 0.46
CA ARG A 82 8.25 0.46 0.47
C ARG A 82 8.39 -0.11 -0.95
N ILE A 83 7.41 0.11 -1.83
CA ILE A 83 7.51 -0.26 -3.24
C ILE A 83 8.69 0.44 -3.90
N THR A 84 8.85 1.76 -3.73
CA THR A 84 9.98 2.50 -4.29
C THR A 84 11.34 1.98 -3.78
N GLU A 85 11.42 1.60 -2.50
CA GLU A 85 12.62 0.99 -1.94
C GLU A 85 12.93 -0.38 -2.57
N LEU A 86 11.90 -1.22 -2.78
CA LEU A 86 12.03 -2.52 -3.43
C LEU A 86 12.39 -2.40 -4.92
N GLU A 87 11.81 -1.44 -5.64
CA GLU A 87 12.15 -1.12 -7.03
C GLU A 87 13.61 -0.66 -7.14
N THR A 88 14.07 0.18 -6.20
CA THR A 88 15.48 0.60 -6.13
C THR A 88 16.43 -0.56 -5.82
N GLU A 89 15.99 -1.55 -5.05
CA GLU A 89 16.77 -2.76 -4.77
C GLU A 89 16.85 -3.67 -6.00
N LEU A 90 15.74 -3.78 -6.74
CA LEU A 90 15.66 -4.54 -7.98
C LEU A 90 16.56 -3.94 -9.06
N ASP A 91 16.54 -2.62 -9.25
CA ASP A 91 17.40 -1.91 -10.20
C ASP A 91 18.89 -2.18 -9.94
N LYS A 92 19.30 -2.31 -8.67
CA LYS A 92 20.70 -2.63 -8.31
C LYS A 92 21.10 -4.07 -8.60
N LEU A 93 20.14 -4.98 -8.71
CA LEU A 93 20.39 -6.38 -9.04
C LEU A 93 20.38 -6.63 -10.55
N ASP A 94 19.73 -5.74 -11.32
CA ASP A 94 19.71 -5.75 -12.79
C ASP A 94 20.96 -5.10 -13.44
N GLU A 95 21.75 -4.32 -12.68
CA GLU A 95 22.99 -3.65 -13.12
C GLU A 95 24.27 -4.50 -12.93
#